data_AF-A0A1S3YSW1-F1
#
_entry.id   AF-A0A1S3YSW1-F1
#
_cell.length_a   1.000
_cell.length_b   1.000
_cell.length_c   1.000
_cell.angle_alpha   90.00
_cell.angle_beta   90.00
_cell.angle_gamma   90.00
#
_symmetry.space_group_name_H-M   'P 1'
#
loop_
_entity.id
_entity.type
_entity.pdbx_description
1 polymer ?
#
loop_
_entity_poly.entity_id
_entity_poly.type
_entity_poly.pdbx_seq_one_letter_code
_entity_poly.pdbx_strand_id
1 'polypeptide(L)'
;MWLKVKDKFEVLGGMREHRFQAFVIDTMRRLFRAWKARLSIRYSRHVAEGNILSRRPEDIELEDWKYLVEYFGSPKFKKNPATGEKEPPDRVWEIQHTRKNDRGEIVWVDPQSQQIHCQLQELVAQQQSEEIVHPMTRDEILSSVHGERTGYVRGKGYGKKPPKNSLTQAANIEASVSSAIEIVRQEIQADMDRKLQEEREHMDAELKRNMEKELQRKLDEKLEHVNLEVENKVSLEVAKKIHEQLGAFMTRMQKVIYS
;
A
#
# COMPACT_ATOMS: atom_id res chain seq x y z
N MET A 1 17.83 20.54 13.03
CA MET A 1 16.63 19.69 13.03
C MET A 1 16.84 18.32 12.40
N TRP A 2 17.24 18.20 11.12
CA TRP A 2 17.49 16.88 10.50
C TRP A 2 18.55 16.05 11.25
N LEU A 3 19.68 16.65 11.65
CA LEU A 3 20.71 15.97 12.43
C LEU A 3 20.16 15.45 13.78
N LYS A 4 19.35 16.25 14.49
CA LYS A 4 18.66 15.83 15.74
C LYS A 4 17.75 14.60 15.57
N VAL A 5 17.23 14.37 14.35
CA VAL A 5 16.37 13.22 14.02
C VAL A 5 17.20 12.04 13.56
N LYS A 6 18.27 12.28 12.79
CA LYS A 6 19.14 11.26 12.22
C LYS A 6 19.77 10.37 13.29
N ASP A 7 20.27 10.97 14.37
CA ASP A 7 21.03 10.25 15.41
C ASP A 7 20.17 9.24 16.19
N LYS A 8 18.83 9.35 16.14
CA LYS A 8 17.91 8.41 16.79
C LYS A 8 17.74 7.07 16.04
N PHE A 9 18.31 6.94 14.84
CA PHE A 9 18.10 5.80 13.95
C PHE A 9 19.40 5.24 13.37
N GLU A 10 20.55 5.55 13.97
CA GLU A 10 21.80 4.88 13.61
C GLU A 10 21.77 3.43 14.13
N VAL A 11 21.74 2.46 13.21
CA VAL A 11 21.77 1.02 13.50
C VAL A 11 23.21 0.53 13.29
N LEU A 12 23.76 -0.18 14.29
CA LEU A 12 25.14 -0.68 14.28
C LEU A 12 25.31 -1.87 13.32
N GLY A 13 26.04 -1.65 12.22
CA GLY A 13 27.01 -2.57 11.60
C GLY A 13 26.53 -3.86 10.90
N GLY A 14 26.24 -3.78 9.58
CA GLY A 14 26.24 -4.92 8.65
C GLY A 14 25.77 -4.60 7.20
N MET A 15 26.04 -5.47 6.22
CA MET A 15 25.75 -5.18 4.78
C MET A 15 24.26 -5.18 4.41
N ARG A 16 23.39 -5.86 5.17
CA ARG A 16 21.92 -5.76 5.01
C ARG A 16 21.37 -4.51 5.68
N GLU A 17 22.07 -3.98 6.68
CA GLU A 17 21.77 -2.74 7.36
C GLU A 17 21.94 -1.54 6.43
N HIS A 18 22.89 -1.50 5.49
CA HIS A 18 23.04 -0.32 4.60
C HIS A 18 21.83 -0.06 3.69
N ARG A 19 21.17 -1.12 3.20
CA ARG A 19 19.93 -0.98 2.41
C ARG A 19 18.75 -0.55 3.27
N PHE A 20 18.65 -1.10 4.48
CA PHE A 20 17.65 -0.68 5.46
C PHE A 20 17.88 0.75 5.94
N GLN A 21 19.13 1.12 6.23
CA GLN A 21 19.56 2.45 6.63
C GLN A 21 19.31 3.47 5.50
N ALA A 22 19.57 3.11 4.23
CA ALA A 22 19.22 3.95 3.09
C ALA A 22 17.71 4.16 2.97
N PHE A 23 16.91 3.09 3.13
CA PHE A 23 15.45 3.16 3.13
C PHE A 23 14.90 4.02 4.28
N VAL A 24 15.42 3.85 5.49
CA VAL A 24 15.05 4.65 6.67
C VAL A 24 15.44 6.11 6.45
N ILE A 25 16.66 6.37 5.97
CA ILE A 25 17.12 7.73 5.66
C ILE A 25 16.22 8.38 4.61
N ASP A 26 15.87 7.68 3.54
CA ASP A 26 15.01 8.23 2.49
C ASP A 26 13.59 8.49 3.00
N THR A 27 13.00 7.52 3.69
CA THR A 27 11.68 7.64 4.32
C THR A 27 11.65 8.83 5.27
N MET A 28 12.65 8.96 6.13
CA MET A 28 12.73 10.06 7.10
C MET A 28 12.98 11.41 6.42
N ARG A 29 13.80 11.46 5.37
CA ARG A 29 13.96 12.68 4.56
C ARG A 29 12.64 13.08 3.93
N ARG A 30 11.86 12.12 3.41
CA ARG A 30 10.54 12.38 2.81
C ARG A 30 9.56 12.90 3.86
N LEU A 31 9.46 12.25 5.02
CA LEU A 31 8.61 12.68 6.14
C LEU A 31 9.02 14.07 6.65
N PHE A 32 10.31 14.34 6.77
CA PHE A 32 10.82 15.65 7.18
C PHE A 32 10.51 16.74 6.15
N ARG A 33 10.63 16.46 4.84
CA ARG A 33 10.23 17.38 3.77
C ARG A 33 8.72 17.69 3.86
N ALA A 34 7.89 16.65 4.03
CA ALA A 34 6.43 16.81 4.15
C ALA A 34 6.05 17.62 5.40
N TRP A 35 6.64 17.29 6.55
CA TRP A 35 6.46 18.04 7.80
C TRP A 35 6.86 19.51 7.63
N LYS A 36 8.05 19.78 7.08
CA LYS A 36 8.53 21.15 6.82
C LYS A 36 7.62 21.91 5.85
N ALA A 37 7.08 21.24 4.83
CA ALA A 37 6.13 21.84 3.89
C ALA A 37 4.84 22.28 4.59
N ARG A 38 4.27 21.45 5.48
CA ARG A 38 3.09 21.81 6.28
C ARG A 38 3.33 23.06 7.14
N LEU A 39 4.52 23.18 7.71
CA LEU A 39 4.91 24.34 8.52
C LEU A 39 5.11 25.60 7.69
N SER A 40 5.74 25.48 6.52
CA SER A 40 5.84 26.60 5.58
C SER A 40 4.47 27.07 5.12
N ILE A 41 3.51 26.17 4.92
CA ILE A 41 2.12 26.50 4.57
C ILE A 41 1.48 27.31 5.70
N ARG A 42 1.62 26.84 6.95
CA ARG A 42 1.11 27.55 8.13
C ARG A 42 1.74 28.95 8.25
N TYR A 43 3.05 29.05 8.06
CA TYR A 43 3.77 30.32 8.03
C TYR A 43 3.19 31.27 6.97
N SER A 44 3.10 30.84 5.72
CA SER A 44 2.62 31.69 4.63
C SER A 44 1.17 32.16 4.81
N ARG A 45 0.31 31.38 5.48
CA ARG A 45 -1.09 31.77 5.74
C ARG A 45 -1.20 32.93 6.72
N HIS A 46 -0.33 32.97 7.73
CA HIS A 46 -0.51 33.87 8.86
C HIS A 46 0.59 34.91 9.02
N VAL A 47 1.60 34.90 8.15
CA VAL A 47 2.68 35.91 8.18
C VAL A 47 2.15 37.34 8.00
N ALA A 48 1.09 37.52 7.20
CA ALA A 48 0.45 38.82 6.99
C ALA A 48 -0.35 39.33 8.21
N GLU A 49 -0.70 38.44 9.15
CA GLU A 49 -1.51 38.76 10.33
C GLU A 49 -0.65 39.27 11.53
N GLY A 50 0.66 39.36 11.38
CA GLY A 50 1.60 39.88 12.39
C GLY A 50 1.87 38.98 13.60
N ASN A 51 0.96 38.05 13.92
CA ASN A 51 1.02 37.20 15.12
C ASN A 51 1.49 35.76 14.84
N ILE A 52 2.53 35.59 14.00
CA ILE A 52 2.94 34.25 13.55
C ILE A 52 3.52 33.37 14.67
N LEU A 53 4.16 33.99 15.69
CA LEU A 53 4.77 33.26 16.80
C LEU A 53 3.73 32.64 17.75
N SER A 54 2.56 33.27 17.92
CA SER A 54 1.48 32.72 18.76
C SER A 54 0.72 31.58 18.08
N ARG A 55 0.81 31.46 16.74
CA ARG A 55 0.21 30.36 15.96
C ARG A 55 1.09 29.10 15.87
N ARG A 56 2.03 28.96 16.82
CA ARG A 56 2.91 27.81 16.96
C ARG A 56 2.10 26.49 17.03
N PRO A 57 2.47 25.46 16.25
CA PRO A 57 1.93 24.11 16.44
C PRO A 57 2.28 23.52 17.81
N GLU A 58 1.39 22.74 18.40
CA GLU A 58 1.60 22.10 19.71
C GLU A 58 2.79 21.13 19.71
N ASP A 59 3.06 20.49 18.58
CA ASP A 59 4.13 19.51 18.38
C ASP A 59 5.53 20.13 18.22
N ILE A 60 5.67 21.45 18.40
CA ILE A 60 6.93 22.18 18.13
C ILE A 60 7.31 23.06 19.30
N GLU A 61 8.57 22.94 19.73
CA GLU A 61 9.18 23.81 20.73
C GLU A 61 9.20 25.27 20.26
N LEU A 62 9.09 26.21 21.20
CA LEU A 62 8.99 27.63 20.84
C LEU A 62 10.24 28.13 20.10
N GLU A 63 11.40 27.65 20.52
CA GLU A 63 12.72 27.96 19.98
C GLU A 63 12.85 27.46 18.54
N ASP A 64 12.45 26.22 18.29
CA ASP A 64 12.43 25.63 16.94
C ASP A 64 11.42 26.36 16.04
N TRP A 65 10.27 26.79 16.56
CA TRP A 65 9.30 27.59 15.80
C TRP A 65 9.83 28.99 15.44
N LYS A 66 10.48 29.69 16.38
CA LYS A 66 11.15 30.97 16.12
C LYS A 66 12.18 30.82 14.99
N TYR A 67 13.04 29.80 15.09
CA TYR A 67 14.03 29.50 14.06
C TYR A 67 13.37 29.23 12.69
N LEU A 68 12.28 28.48 12.65
CA LEU A 68 11.57 28.17 11.40
C LEU A 68 10.90 29.41 10.79
N VAL A 69 10.30 30.28 11.60
CA VAL A 69 9.71 31.55 11.15
C VAL A 69 10.77 32.45 10.52
N GLU A 70 11.94 32.58 11.16
CA GLU A 70 13.09 33.30 10.62
C GLU A 70 13.60 32.64 9.33
N TYR A 71 13.78 31.32 9.34
CA TYR A 71 14.25 30.56 8.19
C TYR A 71 13.31 30.69 6.98
N PHE A 72 11.99 30.55 7.17
CA PHE A 72 11.00 30.72 6.10
C PHE A 72 10.91 32.17 5.61
N GLY A 73 11.16 33.13 6.50
CA GLY A 73 11.28 34.55 6.15
C GLY A 73 12.53 34.87 5.34
N SER A 74 13.59 34.07 5.51
CA SER A 74 14.92 34.36 4.98
C SER A 74 14.98 34.41 3.45
N PRO A 75 15.86 35.25 2.89
CA PRO A 75 16.16 35.27 1.46
C PRO A 75 16.57 33.89 0.94
N LYS A 76 17.36 33.14 1.72
CA LYS A 76 17.83 31.78 1.40
C LYS A 76 16.70 30.78 1.16
N PHE A 77 15.57 30.94 1.84
CA PHE A 77 14.40 30.08 1.63
C PHE A 77 13.50 30.56 0.47
N LYS A 78 13.42 31.88 0.27
CA LYS A 78 12.54 32.49 -0.74
C LYS A 78 13.15 32.58 -2.14
N LYS A 79 14.49 32.53 -2.26
CA LYS A 79 15.23 32.74 -3.51
C LYS A 79 15.99 31.48 -3.90
N ASN A 80 16.26 31.30 -5.19
CA ASN A 80 17.08 30.19 -5.66
C ASN A 80 18.53 30.42 -5.16
N PRO A 81 19.15 29.42 -4.50
CA PRO A 81 20.53 29.53 -4.00
C PRO A 81 21.58 29.74 -5.11
N ALA A 82 21.30 29.38 -6.36
CA ALA A 82 22.22 29.57 -7.49
C ALA A 82 22.14 30.98 -8.11
N THR A 83 20.95 31.57 -8.18
CA THR A 83 20.74 32.88 -8.84
C THR A 83 20.55 34.04 -7.87
N GLY A 84 20.24 33.78 -6.60
CA GLY A 84 19.95 34.82 -5.60
C GLY A 84 18.62 35.56 -5.84
N GLU A 85 17.86 35.14 -6.85
CA GLU A 85 16.59 35.73 -7.26
C GLU A 85 15.42 34.76 -7.05
N LYS A 86 14.21 35.31 -7.04
CA LYS A 86 12.99 34.52 -6.96
C LYS A 86 12.71 33.97 -8.36
N GLU A 87 12.64 32.64 -8.47
CA GLU A 87 12.36 32.01 -9.76
C GLU A 87 11.04 32.55 -10.34
N PRO A 88 11.02 32.87 -11.64
CA PRO A 88 9.82 33.34 -12.28
C PRO A 88 8.79 32.19 -12.36
N PRO A 89 7.51 32.51 -12.45
CA PRO A 89 6.43 31.54 -12.21
C PRO A 89 6.43 30.37 -13.20
N ASP A 90 6.80 30.64 -14.45
CA ASP A 90 7.01 29.67 -15.52
C ASP A 90 8.12 28.66 -15.19
N ARG A 91 9.21 29.13 -14.57
CA ARG A 91 10.32 28.26 -14.14
C ARG A 91 9.95 27.44 -12.91
N VAL A 92 9.15 28.00 -12.00
CA VAL A 92 8.62 27.25 -10.86
C VAL A 92 7.70 26.12 -11.34
N TRP A 93 6.87 26.38 -12.36
CA TRP A 93 6.00 25.37 -12.98
C TRP A 93 6.80 24.17 -13.50
N GLU A 94 7.84 24.43 -14.29
CA GLU A 94 8.75 23.42 -14.84
C GLU A 94 9.36 22.57 -13.72
N ILE A 95 9.88 23.19 -12.65
CA ILE A 95 10.47 22.48 -11.52
C ILE A 95 9.46 21.58 -10.80
N GLN A 96 8.18 21.95 -10.77
CA GLN A 96 7.14 21.19 -10.08
C GLN A 96 6.59 20.02 -10.88
N HIS A 97 6.58 20.13 -12.21
CA HIS A 97 5.96 19.16 -13.12
C HIS A 97 6.98 18.42 -13.97
N THR A 98 8.24 18.45 -13.52
CA THR A 98 9.30 17.61 -14.05
C THR A 98 9.95 16.81 -12.93
N ARG A 99 10.46 15.63 -13.28
CA ARG A 99 11.23 14.75 -12.40
C ARG A 99 12.52 14.35 -13.10
N LYS A 100 13.54 14.02 -12.32
CA LYS A 100 14.76 13.41 -12.86
C LYS A 100 14.55 11.90 -12.99
N ASN A 101 14.80 11.34 -14.17
CA ASN A 101 14.83 9.89 -14.37
C ASN A 101 16.15 9.30 -13.83
N ASP A 102 16.31 7.97 -13.92
CA ASP A 102 17.51 7.27 -13.43
C ASP A 102 18.81 7.69 -14.16
N ARG A 103 18.68 8.32 -15.34
CA ARG A 103 19.79 8.88 -16.12
C ARG A 103 20.07 10.34 -15.78
N GLY A 104 19.30 10.94 -14.88
CA GLY A 104 19.40 12.34 -14.48
C GLY A 104 18.72 13.33 -15.44
N GLU A 105 18.03 12.84 -16.48
CA GLU A 105 17.33 13.66 -17.47
C GLU A 105 16.00 14.16 -16.90
N ILE A 106 15.60 15.36 -17.29
CA ILE A 106 14.36 16.00 -16.86
C ILE A 106 13.22 15.47 -17.73
N VAL A 107 12.28 14.78 -17.11
CA VAL A 107 11.09 14.21 -17.76
C VAL A 107 9.84 14.83 -17.15
N TRP A 108 8.87 15.19 -18.00
CA TRP A 108 7.58 15.70 -17.56
C TRP A 108 6.78 14.65 -16.78
N VAL A 109 6.02 15.09 -15.79
CA VAL A 109 5.15 14.22 -14.99
C VAL A 109 4.01 13.66 -15.84
N ASP A 110 3.48 14.46 -16.75
CA ASP A 110 2.39 14.11 -17.66
C ASP A 110 2.40 15.00 -18.93
N PRO A 111 1.74 14.58 -20.03
CA PRO A 111 1.70 15.35 -21.27
C PRO A 111 0.99 16.71 -21.16
N GLN A 112 -0.01 16.83 -20.29
CA GLN A 112 -0.75 18.09 -20.10
C GLN A 112 0.16 19.15 -19.46
N SER A 113 0.98 18.77 -18.49
CA SER A 113 1.97 19.65 -17.88
C SER A 113 3.00 20.18 -18.87
N GLN A 114 3.42 19.34 -19.82
CA GLN A 114 4.30 19.73 -20.92
C GLN A 114 3.61 20.73 -21.85
N GLN A 115 2.36 20.46 -22.25
CA GLN A 115 1.58 21.37 -23.10
C GLN A 115 1.40 22.75 -22.46
N ILE A 116 1.05 22.78 -21.17
CA ILE A 116 0.91 24.03 -20.40
C ILE A 116 2.24 24.80 -20.37
N HIS A 117 3.36 24.10 -20.21
CA HIS A 117 4.66 24.75 -20.24
C HIS A 117 4.99 25.36 -21.60
N CYS A 118 4.68 24.66 -22.70
CA CYS A 118 4.85 25.21 -24.06
C CYS A 118 4.01 26.49 -24.24
N GLN A 119 2.74 26.49 -23.83
CA GLN A 119 1.87 27.67 -23.90
C GLN A 119 2.41 28.84 -23.06
N LEU A 120 2.95 28.57 -21.86
CA LEU A 120 3.60 29.60 -21.05
C LEU A 120 4.81 30.20 -21.74
N GLN A 121 5.67 29.37 -22.34
CA GLN A 121 6.85 29.85 -23.07
C GLN A 121 6.49 30.69 -24.30
N GLU A 122 5.48 30.25 -25.06
CA GLU A 122 4.98 30.97 -26.23
C GLU A 122 4.47 32.36 -25.86
N LEU A 123 3.62 32.46 -24.82
CA LEU A 123 3.12 33.75 -24.37
C LEU A 123 4.24 34.62 -23.79
N VAL A 124 5.20 34.06 -23.05
CA VAL A 124 6.36 34.80 -22.55
C VAL A 124 7.19 35.36 -23.71
N ALA A 125 7.38 34.59 -24.80
CA ALA A 125 8.12 35.03 -25.97
C ALA A 125 7.35 36.12 -26.74
N GLN A 126 6.02 35.99 -26.90
CA GLN A 126 5.17 36.99 -27.53
C GLN A 126 5.21 38.33 -26.78
N GLN A 127 5.18 38.28 -25.43
CA GLN A 127 5.20 39.48 -24.58
C GLN A 127 6.58 40.18 -24.54
N GLN A 128 7.62 39.59 -25.13
CA GLN A 128 8.95 40.20 -25.29
C GLN A 128 9.11 40.96 -26.62
N SER A 129 8.09 40.96 -27.50
CA SER A 129 8.13 41.75 -28.74
C SER A 129 7.99 43.25 -28.47
N GLU A 130 8.74 44.08 -29.20
CA GLU A 130 8.79 45.55 -29.04
C GLU A 130 7.47 46.27 -29.39
N GLU A 131 6.50 45.56 -29.97
CA GLU A 131 5.23 46.11 -30.47
C GLU A 131 4.16 46.26 -29.38
N ILE A 132 4.35 45.66 -28.19
CA ILE A 132 3.37 45.66 -27.12
C ILE A 132 3.65 46.80 -26.14
N VAL A 133 2.79 47.83 -26.17
CA VAL A 133 2.91 49.05 -25.33
C VAL A 133 2.82 48.72 -23.83
N HIS A 134 2.11 47.66 -23.45
CA HIS A 134 1.94 47.21 -22.06
C HIS A 134 2.04 45.67 -21.98
N PRO A 135 3.26 45.10 -21.91
CA PRO A 135 3.45 43.66 -21.87
C PRO A 135 2.90 43.08 -20.57
N MET A 136 2.21 41.95 -20.68
CA MET A 136 1.70 41.20 -19.54
C MET A 136 2.86 40.72 -18.67
N THR A 137 2.71 40.88 -17.35
CA THR A 137 3.64 40.32 -16.39
C THR A 137 3.59 38.79 -16.44
N ARG A 138 4.68 38.11 -16.05
CA ARG A 138 4.73 36.64 -16.03
C ARG A 138 3.63 36.00 -15.15
N ASP A 139 3.13 36.74 -14.16
CA ASP A 139 2.01 36.29 -13.32
C ASP A 139 0.66 36.37 -14.03
N GLU A 140 0.45 37.39 -14.85
CA GLU A 140 -0.75 37.56 -15.65
C GLU A 140 -0.77 36.52 -16.77
N ILE A 141 0.38 36.22 -17.38
CA ILE A 141 0.54 35.12 -18.34
C ILE A 141 0.19 33.78 -17.67
N LEU A 142 0.74 33.53 -16.48
CA LEU A 142 0.44 32.31 -15.73
C LEU A 142 -1.05 32.19 -15.40
N SER A 143 -1.69 33.29 -15.01
CA SER A 143 -3.13 33.33 -14.70
C SER A 143 -4.01 33.19 -15.94
N SER A 144 -3.54 33.65 -17.10
CA SER A 144 -4.22 33.49 -18.39
C SER A 144 -4.21 32.03 -18.85
N VAL A 145 -3.06 31.36 -18.82
CA VAL A 145 -2.95 29.94 -19.23
C VAL A 145 -3.70 29.00 -18.31
N HIS A 146 -3.69 29.28 -17.00
CA HIS A 146 -4.29 28.39 -16.01
C HIS A 146 -5.74 28.72 -15.62
N GLY A 147 -6.26 29.89 -16.04
CA GLY A 147 -7.40 30.52 -15.39
C GLY A 147 -7.08 31.00 -13.95
N GLU A 148 -8.06 31.62 -13.27
CA GLU A 148 -7.90 31.99 -11.86
C GLU A 148 -7.73 30.73 -10.99
N ARG A 149 -6.47 30.35 -10.73
CA ARG A 149 -6.16 29.22 -9.85
C ARG A 149 -6.44 29.54 -8.40
N THR A 150 -7.18 28.64 -7.77
CA THR A 150 -7.43 28.64 -6.34
C THR A 150 -6.40 27.73 -5.64
N GLY A 151 -5.81 28.15 -4.51
CA GLY A 151 -4.83 27.35 -3.76
C GLY A 151 -3.38 27.85 -3.79
N TYR A 152 -2.45 27.08 -3.23
CA TYR A 152 -1.05 27.51 -3.01
C TYR A 152 -0.16 27.26 -4.23
N VAL A 153 0.45 28.31 -4.75
CA VAL A 153 1.47 28.26 -5.80
C VAL A 153 2.84 28.48 -5.16
N ARG A 154 3.78 27.56 -5.39
CA ARG A 154 5.14 27.64 -4.84
C ARG A 154 5.79 28.95 -5.30
N GLY A 155 6.43 29.66 -4.37
CA GLY A 155 6.99 30.99 -4.64
C GLY A 155 5.96 32.13 -4.63
N LYS A 156 4.67 31.91 -4.85
CA LYS A 156 3.66 32.99 -4.92
C LYS A 156 2.71 33.06 -3.73
N GLY A 157 2.58 31.99 -2.94
CA GLY A 157 1.63 31.95 -1.84
C GLY A 157 0.25 31.43 -2.27
N TYR A 158 -0.79 31.65 -1.47
CA TYR A 158 -2.16 31.23 -1.79
C TYR A 158 -2.83 32.23 -2.77
N GLY A 159 -3.37 31.72 -3.88
CA GLY A 159 -4.26 32.46 -4.78
C GLY A 159 -5.64 32.72 -4.16
N LYS A 160 -6.52 33.45 -4.88
CA LYS A 160 -7.88 33.76 -4.43
C LYS A 160 -8.62 32.47 -4.04
N LYS A 161 -9.33 32.48 -2.90
CA LYS A 161 -10.15 31.34 -2.49
C LYS A 161 -11.28 31.15 -3.52
N PRO A 162 -11.66 29.90 -3.85
CA PRO A 162 -12.82 29.69 -4.70
C PRO A 162 -14.06 30.31 -4.05
N PRO A 163 -15.04 30.79 -4.84
CA PRO A 163 -16.38 31.00 -4.33
C PRO A 163 -16.83 29.67 -3.72
N LYS A 164 -17.42 29.70 -2.52
CA LYS A 164 -17.92 28.50 -1.84
C LYS A 164 -18.79 27.74 -2.83
N ASN A 165 -18.42 26.49 -3.12
CA ASN A 165 -19.14 25.61 -4.03
C ASN A 165 -20.63 25.69 -3.70
N SER A 166 -21.48 25.84 -4.73
CA SER A 166 -22.93 25.77 -4.58
C SER A 166 -23.27 24.54 -3.72
N LEU A 167 -24.11 24.74 -2.70
CA LEU A 167 -24.53 23.72 -1.73
C LEU A 167 -24.97 22.41 -2.43
N THR A 168 -25.50 22.54 -3.65
CA THR A 168 -25.95 21.45 -4.51
C THR A 168 -24.81 20.59 -5.08
N GLN A 169 -23.65 21.17 -5.43
CA GLN A 169 -22.51 20.39 -5.92
C GLN A 169 -21.80 19.66 -4.78
N ALA A 170 -21.70 20.28 -3.60
CA ALA A 170 -21.13 19.65 -2.42
C ALA A 170 -21.96 18.43 -1.98
N ALA A 171 -23.29 18.58 -1.93
CA ALA A 171 -24.20 17.48 -1.59
C ALA A 171 -24.14 16.32 -2.59
N ASN A 172 -23.97 16.60 -3.88
CA ASN A 172 -23.90 15.56 -4.91
C ASN A 172 -22.58 14.77 -4.84
N ILE A 173 -21.47 15.43 -4.54
CA ILE A 173 -20.17 14.77 -4.30
C ILE A 173 -20.23 13.94 -3.01
N GLU A 174 -20.82 14.49 -1.95
CA GLU A 174 -20.97 13.80 -0.66
C GLU A 174 -21.87 12.56 -0.77
N ALA A 175 -22.97 12.64 -1.51
CA ALA A 175 -23.84 11.51 -1.81
C ALA A 175 -23.13 10.43 -2.65
N SER A 176 -22.34 10.84 -3.64
CA SER A 176 -21.56 9.91 -4.47
C SER A 176 -20.47 9.19 -3.68
N VAL A 177 -19.75 9.90 -2.80
CA VAL A 177 -18.73 9.32 -1.93
C VAL A 177 -19.37 8.41 -0.87
N SER A 178 -20.49 8.81 -0.28
CA SER A 178 -21.21 7.98 0.69
C SER A 178 -21.74 6.69 0.05
N SER A 179 -22.24 6.76 -1.18
CA SER A 179 -22.66 5.58 -1.94
C SER A 179 -21.49 4.63 -2.23
N ALA A 180 -20.33 5.16 -2.64
CA ALA A 180 -19.15 4.34 -2.88
C ALA A 180 -18.65 3.65 -1.59
N ILE A 181 -18.70 4.34 -0.45
CA ILE A 181 -18.32 3.76 0.85
C ILE A 181 -19.31 2.66 1.28
N GLU A 182 -20.61 2.86 1.05
CA GLU A 182 -21.63 1.85 1.37
C GLU A 182 -21.45 0.58 0.53
N ILE A 183 -21.12 0.71 -0.76
CA ILE A 183 -20.82 -0.42 -1.66
C ILE A 183 -19.63 -1.22 -1.11
N VAL A 184 -18.52 -0.55 -0.80
CA VAL A 184 -17.32 -1.21 -0.26
C VAL A 184 -17.62 -1.90 1.09
N ARG A 185 -18.44 -1.27 1.94
CA ARG A 185 -18.87 -1.85 3.22
C ARG A 185 -19.71 -3.11 3.01
N GLN A 186 -20.63 -3.10 2.05
CA GLN A 186 -21.45 -4.27 1.72
C GLN A 186 -20.61 -5.41 1.15
N GLU A 187 -19.63 -5.11 0.28
CA GLU A 187 -18.70 -6.13 -0.24
C GLU A 187 -17.88 -6.78 0.86
N ILE A 188 -17.35 -5.99 1.80
CA ILE A 188 -16.58 -6.52 2.95
C ILE A 188 -17.47 -7.39 3.84
N GLN A 189 -18.71 -6.96 4.10
CA GLN A 189 -19.65 -7.74 4.89
C GLN A 189 -19.98 -9.08 4.21
N ALA A 190 -20.23 -9.06 2.90
CA ALA A 190 -20.52 -10.26 2.13
C ALA A 190 -19.31 -11.23 2.06
N ASP A 191 -18.08 -10.71 1.98
CA ASP A 191 -16.88 -11.55 2.01
C ASP A 191 -16.70 -12.26 3.36
N MET A 192 -16.98 -11.56 4.47
CA MET A 192 -16.95 -12.16 5.80
C MET A 192 -18.00 -13.24 5.96
N ASP A 193 -19.24 -12.98 5.53
CA ASP A 193 -20.34 -13.94 5.63
C ASP A 193 -20.06 -15.18 4.78
N ARG A 194 -19.51 -15.00 3.57
CA ARG A 194 -19.07 -16.10 2.69
C ARG A 194 -17.99 -16.95 3.35
N LYS A 195 -16.93 -16.35 3.91
CA LYS A 195 -15.87 -17.10 4.60
C LYS A 195 -16.40 -17.89 5.79
N LEU A 196 -17.34 -17.32 6.54
CA LEU A 196 -17.92 -17.99 7.69
C LEU A 196 -18.76 -19.20 7.27
N GLN A 197 -19.42 -19.12 6.11
CA GLN A 197 -20.15 -20.23 5.51
C GLN A 197 -19.21 -21.31 4.97
N GLU A 198 -18.15 -20.92 4.26
CA GLU A 198 -17.12 -21.84 3.75
C GLU A 198 -16.46 -22.65 4.88
N GLU A 199 -16.12 -22.03 6.01
CA GLU A 199 -15.58 -22.71 7.19
C GLU A 199 -16.55 -23.74 7.81
N ARG A 200 -17.86 -23.41 7.85
CA ARG A 200 -18.88 -24.34 8.32
C ARG A 200 -18.99 -25.56 7.41
N GLU A 201 -19.03 -25.33 6.11
CA GLU A 201 -19.09 -26.39 5.11
C GLU A 201 -17.83 -27.26 5.12
N HIS A 202 -16.67 -26.64 5.33
CA HIS A 202 -15.41 -27.35 5.50
C HIS A 202 -15.45 -28.30 6.71
N MET A 203 -15.90 -27.82 7.87
CA MET A 203 -16.03 -28.65 9.08
C MET A 203 -17.01 -29.81 8.88
N ASP A 204 -18.16 -29.57 8.25
CA ASP A 204 -19.15 -30.62 7.99
C ASP A 204 -18.60 -31.68 7.00
N ALA A 205 -17.90 -31.24 5.95
CA ALA A 205 -17.26 -32.14 4.99
C ALA A 205 -16.15 -32.98 5.65
N GLU A 206 -15.35 -32.36 6.52
CA GLU A 206 -14.29 -33.05 7.25
C GLU A 206 -14.84 -34.09 8.23
N LEU A 207 -15.89 -33.72 8.99
CA LEU A 207 -16.57 -34.65 9.90
C LEU A 207 -17.15 -35.85 9.12
N LYS A 208 -17.82 -35.59 8.00
CA LYS A 208 -18.39 -36.64 7.14
C LYS A 208 -17.31 -37.56 6.57
N ARG A 209 -16.20 -36.99 6.08
CA ARG A 209 -15.06 -37.75 5.57
C ARG A 209 -14.42 -38.62 6.65
N ASN A 210 -14.30 -38.12 7.87
CA ASN A 210 -13.77 -38.89 9.00
C ASN A 210 -14.72 -40.03 9.41
N MET A 211 -16.03 -39.78 9.42
CA MET A 211 -17.04 -40.81 9.67
C MET A 211 -16.98 -41.92 8.62
N GLU A 212 -16.84 -41.56 7.34
CA GLU A 212 -16.77 -42.51 6.23
C GLU A 212 -15.50 -43.37 6.29
N LYS A 213 -14.34 -42.75 6.59
CA LYS A 213 -13.09 -43.48 6.84
C LYS A 213 -13.21 -44.47 8.00
N GLU A 214 -13.86 -44.06 9.09
CA GLU A 214 -14.07 -44.91 10.27
C GLU A 214 -14.97 -46.11 9.94
N LEU A 215 -16.03 -45.90 9.17
CA LEU A 215 -16.90 -46.98 8.68
C LEU A 215 -16.15 -47.93 7.74
N GLN A 216 -15.34 -47.40 6.83
CA GLN A 216 -14.52 -48.21 5.94
C GLN A 216 -13.52 -49.07 6.72
N ARG A 217 -12.82 -48.49 7.70
CA ARG A 217 -11.89 -49.24 8.56
C ARG A 217 -12.59 -50.39 9.28
N LYS A 218 -13.78 -50.13 9.85
CA LYS A 218 -14.55 -51.18 10.53
C LYS A 218 -15.03 -52.29 9.59
N LEU A 219 -15.31 -51.96 8.33
CA LEU A 219 -15.64 -52.93 7.29
C LEU A 219 -14.43 -53.80 6.96
N ASP A 220 -13.27 -53.18 6.75
CA ASP A 220 -12.02 -53.87 6.43
C ASP A 220 -11.58 -54.78 7.60
N GLU A 221 -11.65 -54.30 8.85
CA GLU A 221 -11.37 -55.11 10.06
C GLU A 221 -12.29 -56.34 10.16
N LYS A 222 -13.57 -56.20 9.81
CA LYS A 222 -14.51 -57.33 9.79
C LYS A 222 -14.21 -58.31 8.66
N LEU A 223 -13.84 -57.83 7.47
CA LEU A 223 -13.44 -58.68 6.37
C LEU A 223 -12.20 -59.49 6.71
N GLU A 224 -11.18 -58.87 7.30
CA GLU A 224 -9.98 -59.54 7.78
C GLU A 224 -10.28 -60.57 8.86
N HIS A 225 -11.13 -60.24 9.83
CA HIS A 225 -11.56 -61.20 10.86
C HIS A 225 -12.26 -62.43 10.25
N VAL A 226 -13.20 -62.22 9.31
CA VAL A 226 -13.91 -63.32 8.64
C VAL A 226 -12.94 -64.16 7.80
N ASN A 227 -12.01 -63.53 7.08
CA ASN A 227 -10.99 -64.24 6.31
C ASN A 227 -10.12 -65.13 7.21
N LEU A 228 -9.61 -64.59 8.32
CA LEU A 228 -8.83 -65.36 9.29
C LEU A 228 -9.65 -66.51 9.90
N GLU A 229 -10.93 -66.31 10.18
CA GLU A 229 -11.81 -67.37 10.68
C GLU A 229 -12.00 -68.49 9.66
N VAL A 230 -12.20 -68.14 8.39
CA VAL A 230 -12.31 -69.11 7.29
C VAL A 230 -11.00 -69.87 7.10
N GLU A 231 -9.85 -69.19 7.06
CA GLU A 231 -8.53 -69.82 6.94
C GLU A 231 -8.25 -70.79 8.09
N ASN A 232 -8.59 -70.41 9.32
CA ASN A 232 -8.47 -71.27 10.50
C ASN A 232 -9.36 -72.52 10.39
N LYS A 233 -10.62 -72.37 9.95
CA LYS A 233 -11.54 -73.50 9.75
C LYS A 233 -11.03 -74.46 8.67
N VAL A 234 -10.59 -73.93 7.53
CA VAL A 234 -10.02 -74.73 6.44
C VAL A 234 -8.78 -75.49 6.92
N SER A 235 -7.88 -74.83 7.66
CA SER A 235 -6.68 -75.46 8.19
C SER A 235 -7.00 -76.61 9.16
N LEU A 236 -7.97 -76.41 10.05
CA LEU A 236 -8.45 -77.45 10.97
C LEU A 236 -9.07 -78.64 10.21
N GLU A 237 -9.87 -78.37 9.18
CA GLU A 237 -10.54 -79.40 8.40
C GLU A 237 -9.55 -80.22 7.55
N VAL A 238 -8.54 -79.56 6.97
CA VAL A 238 -7.43 -80.23 6.27
C VAL A 238 -6.63 -81.10 7.24
N ALA A 239 -6.27 -80.59 8.42
CA ALA A 239 -5.54 -81.36 9.43
C ALA A 239 -6.33 -82.60 9.89
N LYS A 240 -7.65 -82.44 10.12
CA LYS A 240 -8.55 -83.52 10.47
C LYS A 240 -8.60 -84.59 9.36
N LYS A 241 -8.74 -84.17 8.09
CA LYS A 241 -8.74 -85.07 6.93
C LYS A 241 -7.44 -85.86 6.81
N ILE A 242 -6.29 -85.21 7.02
CA ILE A 242 -4.97 -85.85 7.00
C ILE A 242 -4.88 -86.91 8.11
N HIS A 243 -5.31 -86.57 9.33
CA HIS A 243 -5.30 -87.51 10.45
C HIS A 243 -6.21 -88.73 10.20
N GLU A 244 -7.42 -88.51 9.67
CA GLU A 244 -8.34 -89.58 9.28
C GLU A 244 -7.73 -90.49 8.19
N GLN A 245 -7.09 -89.91 7.16
CA GLN A 245 -6.43 -90.69 6.11
C GLN A 245 -5.25 -91.50 6.63
N LEU A 246 -4.42 -90.92 7.50
CA LEU A 246 -3.31 -91.63 8.16
C LEU A 246 -3.84 -92.76 9.06
N GLY A 247 -4.89 -92.51 9.85
CA GLY A 247 -5.53 -93.55 10.66
C GLY A 247 -6.09 -94.70 9.83
N ALA A 248 -6.75 -94.39 8.70
CA ALA A 248 -7.27 -95.38 7.77
C ALA A 248 -6.16 -96.18 7.06
N PHE A 249 -5.01 -95.54 6.80
CA PHE A 249 -3.82 -96.22 6.27
C PHE A 249 -3.19 -97.16 7.31
N MET A 250 -3.00 -96.70 8.54
CA MET A 250 -2.46 -97.51 9.65
C MET A 250 -3.34 -98.74 9.93
N THR A 251 -4.66 -98.57 9.92
CA THR A 251 -5.61 -99.69 10.09
C THR A 251 -5.50 -100.70 8.95
N ARG A 252 -5.30 -100.24 7.71
CA ARG A 252 -5.06 -101.13 6.55
C ARG A 252 -3.73 -101.88 6.68
N MET A 253 -2.66 -101.22 7.12
CA MET A 253 -1.37 -101.89 7.35
C MET A 253 -1.44 -102.96 8.43
N GLN A 254 -2.14 -102.70 9.56
CA GLN A 254 -2.34 -103.71 10.60
C GLN A 254 -3.09 -104.94 10.07
N LYS A 255 -4.12 -104.76 9.24
CA LYS A 255 -4.83 -105.90 8.63
C LYS A 255 -3.95 -106.75 7.70
N VAL A 256 -2.95 -106.14 7.05
CA VAL A 256 -1.99 -106.85 6.19
C VAL A 256 -0.91 -107.59 7.01
N ILE A 257 -0.53 -107.08 8.17
CA ILE A 257 0.47 -107.71 9.05
C ILE A 257 -0.11 -108.87 9.88
N TYR A 258 -1.41 -108.84 10.17
CA TYR A 258 -2.11 -109.86 10.98
C TYR A 258 -3.01 -110.81 10.16
N SER A 259 -2.84 -110.88 8.83
CA SER A 259 -3.38 -111.97 7.97
C SER A 259 -2.27 -112.92 7.56
#